data_AF-A0A0D2KEF2-F1
#
_entry.id   AF-A0A0D2KEF2-F1
#
_cell.length_a   1.000
_cell.length_b   1.000
_cell.length_c   1.000
_cell.angle_alpha   90.00
_cell.angle_beta   90.00
_cell.angle_gamma   90.00
#
_symmetry.space_group_name_H-M   'P 1'
#
loop_
_entity.id
_entity.type
_entity.pdbx_description
1 polymer ?
#
loop_
_entity_poly.entity_id
_entity_poly.type
_entity_poly.pdbx_seq_one_letter_code
_entity_poly.pdbx_strand_id
1 'polypeptide(L)' 'LPIRGLGTRPASFQPTVADYNEYLRRREDLLRGPRGRAALMHGGLVSRIARKVLDVDTVLDGPS' A
#
# COMPACT_ATOMS: atom_id res chain seq x y z
N LEU A 1 -13.22 -5.61 -8.88
CA LEU A 1 -13.68 -4.39 -8.18
C LEU A 1 -12.47 -3.54 -7.83
N PRO A 2 -12.50 -2.21 -8.00
CA PRO A 2 -11.35 -1.37 -7.66
C PRO A 2 -11.06 -1.47 -6.16
N ILE A 3 -9.79 -1.68 -5.80
CA ILE A 3 -9.35 -1.78 -4.41
C ILE A 3 -9.63 -0.45 -3.71
N ARG A 4 -10.63 -0.41 -2.83
CA ARG A 4 -11.03 0.81 -2.09
C ARG A 4 -9.99 1.23 -1.04
N GLY A 5 -9.13 0.32 -0.58
CA GLY A 5 -8.08 0.54 0.43
C GLY A 5 -7.68 -0.79 1.07
N LEU A 6 -6.98 -0.75 2.21
CA LEU A 6 -6.54 -1.97 2.92
C LEU A 6 -7.62 -2.61 3.83
N GLY A 7 -8.83 -2.04 3.82
CA GLY A 7 -9.94 -2.42 4.70
C GLY A 7 -9.90 -1.73 6.06
N THR A 8 -10.98 -1.90 6.82
CA THR A 8 -11.16 -1.39 8.18
C THR A 8 -11.15 -2.53 9.18
N ARG A 9 -10.68 -2.29 10.40
CA ARG A 9 -10.67 -3.27 11.49
C ARG A 9 -11.40 -2.68 12.70
N PRO A 10 -12.23 -3.46 13.41
CA PRO A 10 -12.87 -2.98 14.64
C PRO A 10 -11.84 -2.73 15.73
N ALA A 11 -12.18 -1.91 16.73
CA ALA A 11 -11.26 -1.59 17.83
C ALA A 11 -10.82 -2.83 18.64
N SER A 12 -11.67 -3.85 18.72
CA SER A 12 -11.39 -5.12 19.39
C SER A 12 -10.60 -6.12 18.54
N PHE A 13 -10.15 -5.72 17.35
CA PHE A 13 -9.44 -6.61 16.43
C PHE A 13 -8.09 -7.05 17.02
N GLN A 14 -7.89 -8.37 17.09
CA GLN A 14 -6.63 -8.98 17.49
C GLN A 14 -5.92 -9.54 16.25
N PRO A 15 -4.83 -8.91 15.78
CA PRO A 15 -4.16 -9.34 14.56
C PRO A 15 -3.48 -10.70 14.74
N THR A 16 -3.72 -11.59 13.78
CA THR A 16 -3.00 -12.87 13.66
C THR A 16 -1.93 -12.80 12.56
N VAL A 17 -1.11 -13.85 12.45
CA VAL A 17 -0.16 -14.01 11.34
C VAL A 17 -0.89 -14.07 9.99
N ALA A 18 -2.07 -14.68 9.93
CA ALA A 18 -2.86 -14.76 8.71
C ALA A 18 -3.34 -13.36 8.26
N ASP A 19 -3.78 -12.52 9.21
CA ASP A 19 -4.19 -11.14 8.94
C ASP A 19 -3.03 -10.29 8.42
N TYR A 20 -1.84 -10.52 8.96
CA TYR A 20 -0.63 -9.85 8.51
C TYR A 20 -0.28 -10.24 7.07
N ASN A 21 -0.32 -11.53 6.74
CA ASN A 21 -0.09 -12.01 5.38
C ASN A 21 -1.12 -11.48 4.39
N GLU A 22 -2.40 -11.38 4.80
CA GLU A 22 -3.44 -10.77 3.98
C GLU A 22 -3.23 -9.27 3.80
N TYR A 23 -2.81 -8.55 4.85
CA TYR A 23 -2.39 -7.15 4.75
C TYR A 23 -1.26 -6.99 3.73
N LEU A 24 -0.24 -7.85 3.76
CA LEU A 24 0.88 -7.76 2.82
C LEU A 24 0.40 -7.90 1.36
N ARG A 25 -0.41 -8.92 1.06
CA ARG A 25 -0.98 -9.13 -0.28
C ARG A 25 -1.80 -7.93 -0.75
N ARG A 26 -2.75 -7.46 0.06
CA ARG A 26 -3.61 -6.31 -0.30
C ARG A 26 -2.84 -5.01 -0.43
N ARG A 27 -1.82 -4.81 0.40
CA ARG A 27 -0.92 -3.66 0.32
C ARG A 27 -0.15 -3.67 -0.99
N GLU A 28 0.34 -4.83 -1.39
CA GLU A 28 1.07 -5.01 -2.63
C GLU A 28 0.20 -4.71 -3.86
N ASP A 29 -1.04 -5.24 -3.89
CA ASP A 29 -1.99 -4.94 -4.96
C ASP A 29 -2.37 -3.44 -5.01
N LEU A 30 -2.58 -2.81 -3.84
CA LEU A 30 -2.91 -1.39 -3.74
C LEU A 30 -1.77 -0.50 -4.24
N LEU A 31 -0.53 -0.82 -3.84
CA LEU A 31 0.65 -0.04 -4.17
C LEU A 31 1.09 -0.28 -5.61
N ARG A 32 0.90 -1.46 -6.20
CA ARG A 32 1.16 -1.66 -7.63
C ARG A 32 0.12 -0.98 -8.53
N GLY A 33 -1.02 -0.57 -7.97
CA GLY A 33 -2.01 0.23 -8.66
C GLY A 33 -1.70 1.74 -8.69
N PRO A 34 -2.63 2.56 -9.23
CA PRO A 34 -2.43 4.01 -9.42
C PRO A 34 -2.12 4.80 -8.14
N ARG A 35 -2.48 4.24 -6.97
CA ARG A 35 -2.27 4.87 -5.65
C ARG A 35 -0.85 4.70 -5.13
N GLY A 36 -0.07 3.78 -5.69
CA GLY A 36 1.32 3.53 -5.30
C GLY A 36 2.23 4.73 -5.41
N ARG A 37 2.16 5.41 -6.56
CA ARG A 37 2.94 6.62 -6.83
C ARG A 37 2.59 7.73 -5.85
N ALA A 38 1.30 7.95 -5.59
CA ALA A 38 0.87 8.92 -4.59
C ALA A 38 1.43 8.57 -3.19
N ALA A 39 1.47 7.28 -2.83
CA ALA A 39 2.06 6.83 -1.56
C ALA A 39 3.58 7.09 -1.49
N LEU A 40 4.32 6.95 -2.59
CA LEU A 40 5.75 7.32 -2.65
C LEU A 40 5.95 8.82 -2.42
N MET A 41 5.13 9.66 -3.06
CA MET A 41 5.24 11.12 -2.97
C MET A 41 4.74 11.70 -1.65
N HIS A 42 3.91 10.98 -0.89
CA HIS A 42 3.37 11.43 0.39
C HIS A 42 4.47 11.64 1.47
N GLY A 43 5.65 11.04 1.31
CA GLY A 43 6.71 11.10 2.32
C GLY A 43 6.39 10.31 3.59
N GLY A 44 7.22 10.48 4.64
CA GLY A 44 7.01 9.85 5.95
C GLY A 44 6.92 8.32 5.92
N LEU A 45 6.15 7.74 6.84
CA LEU A 45 5.96 6.29 6.97
C LEU A 45 5.31 5.67 5.72
N VAL A 46 4.37 6.39 5.10
CA VAL A 46 3.68 5.94 3.89
C VAL A 46 4.69 5.70 2.75
N SER A 47 5.59 6.65 2.50
CA SER A 47 6.64 6.50 1.48
C SER A 47 7.63 5.37 1.80
N ARG A 48 8.00 5.18 3.07
CA ARG A 48 8.91 4.10 3.50
C ARG A 48 8.30 2.72 3.28
N ILE A 49 6.99 2.58 3.48
CA ILE A 49 6.27 1.34 3.19
C ILE A 49 6.17 1.15 1.67
N ALA A 50 5.86 2.21 0.91
CA ALA A 50 5.74 2.14 -0.54
C ALA A 50 7.06 1.70 -1.22
N ARG A 51 8.21 2.20 -0.73
CA ARG A 51 9.56 1.80 -1.19
C ARG A 51 9.90 0.33 -0.97
N LYS A 52 9.13 -0.41 -0.17
CA LYS A 52 9.30 -1.88 -0.04
C LYS A 52 8.64 -2.66 -1.18
N VAL A 53 7.81 -2.01 -1.98
CA VAL A 53 7.01 -2.65 -3.04
C VAL A 53 7.32 -2.05 -4.41
N LEU A 54 7.57 -0.74 -4.47
CA LEU A 54 7.78 0.02 -5.71
C LEU A 54 9.21 0.58 -5.76
N ASP A 55 9.73 0.67 -6.99
CA ASP A 55 10.94 1.43 -7.25
C ASP A 55 10.63 2.94 -7.23
N VAL A 56 11.61 3.73 -6.79
CA VAL A 56 11.53 5.20 -6.77
C VAL A 56 11.35 5.75 -8.17
N ASP A 57 11.92 5.07 -9.17
CA ASP A 57 11.84 5.48 -10.58
C ASP A 57 10.40 5.47 -11.12
N THR A 58 9.47 4.73 -10.48
CA THR A 58 8.02 4.76 -10.79
C THR A 58 7.41 6.17 -10.67
N VAL A 59 8.05 7.08 -9.91
CA VAL A 59 7.61 8.49 -9.80
C VAL A 59 8.02 9.30 -11.03
N LEU A 60 9.07 8.89 -11.74
CA LEU A 60 9.62 9.60 -12.89
C LEU A 60 8.80 9.36 -14.18
N ASP A 61 8.03 8.28 -14.24
CA ASP A 61 7.24 7.87 -15.43
C ASP A 61 6.10 8.84 -15.85
N GLY A 62 5.92 9.98 -15.16
CA GLY A 62 4.86 10.95 -15.47
C GLY A 62 3.44 10.45 -15.13
N PRO A 63 2.43 11.34 -15.04
CA PRO A 63 1.06 10.95 -14.71
C PRO A 63 0.45 10.03 -15.80
N SER A 64 -0.32 9.02 -15.38
CA SER A 64 -1.16 8.16 -16.25
C SER A 64 -2.62 8.59 -16.22
#